data_AF-A0A1V4ZL32-F1
#
_entry.id   AF-A0A1V4ZL32-F1
#
_cell.length_a   1.000
_cell.length_b   1.000
_cell.length_c   1.000
_cell.angle_alpha   90.00
_cell.angle_beta   90.00
_cell.angle_gamma   90.00
#
_symmetry.space_group_name_H-M   'P 1'
#
loop_
_entity.id
_entity.type
_entity.pdbx_description
1 polymer ?
#
loop_
_entity_poly.entity_id
_entity_poly.type
_entity_poly.pdbx_seq_one_letter_code
_entity_poly.pdbx_strand_id
1 'polypeptide(L)'
;MQGYDQGTGFSEYHNLIVKMNVTEQKGRIFAGKILFTLNGNESVSGFAGAIGRDGRTLFITEEYGGYCIGEIVGENEIELIYMEDGSPYSVAIDSFRRG
;
A
#
# COMPACT_ATOMS: atom_id res chain seq x y z
N MET A 1 -2.34 8.45 6.97
CA MET A 1 -2.51 8.46 5.51
C MET A 1 -3.11 9.78 5.01
N GLN A 2 -2.37 10.43 4.13
CA GLN A 2 -2.80 11.62 3.37
C GLN A 2 -2.81 11.28 1.88
N GLY A 3 -3.65 11.95 1.08
CA GLY A 3 -3.67 11.72 -0.36
C GLY A 3 -4.46 12.74 -1.16
N TYR A 4 -4.63 12.44 -2.44
CA TYR A 4 -5.41 13.20 -3.41
C TYR A 4 -6.27 12.23 -4.22
N ASP A 5 -7.56 12.54 -4.34
CA ASP A 5 -8.49 11.81 -5.21
C ASP A 5 -9.08 12.75 -6.27
N GLN A 6 -9.13 12.32 -7.52
CA GLN A 6 -9.80 13.06 -8.57
C GLN A 6 -11.28 13.32 -8.21
N GLY A 7 -11.69 14.59 -8.27
CA GLY A 7 -13.06 15.01 -7.95
C GLY A 7 -13.29 15.39 -6.48
N THR A 8 -12.45 14.92 -5.57
CA THR A 8 -12.50 15.27 -4.13
C THR A 8 -11.41 16.27 -3.76
N GLY A 9 -10.20 16.10 -4.31
CA GLY A 9 -9.02 16.89 -3.92
C GLY A 9 -8.21 16.22 -2.81
N PHE A 10 -7.48 17.04 -2.05
CA PHE A 10 -6.65 16.56 -0.95
C PHE A 10 -7.49 16.09 0.24
N SER A 11 -7.17 14.90 0.76
CA SER A 11 -7.91 14.26 1.85
C SER A 11 -6.98 13.64 2.88
N GLU A 12 -7.41 13.68 4.13
CA GLU A 12 -6.85 12.89 5.23
C GLU A 12 -7.78 11.72 5.52
N TYR A 13 -7.29 10.49 5.41
CA TYR A 13 -8.13 9.29 5.52
C TYR A 13 -8.21 8.76 6.95
N HIS A 14 -8.72 9.59 7.87
CA HIS A 14 -8.74 9.29 9.32
C HIS A 14 -9.46 7.98 9.71
N ASN A 15 -10.42 7.54 8.91
CA ASN A 15 -11.25 6.37 9.21
C ASN A 15 -10.87 5.12 8.41
N LEU A 16 -9.79 5.20 7.62
CA LEU A 16 -9.28 4.09 6.85
C LEU A 16 -8.08 3.48 7.57
N ILE A 17 -8.24 2.23 8.00
CA ILE A 17 -7.15 1.43 8.56
C ILE A 17 -6.72 0.44 7.47
N VAL A 18 -5.43 0.40 7.17
CA VAL A 18 -4.85 -0.52 6.20
C VAL A 18 -3.89 -1.47 6.92
N LYS A 19 -4.07 -2.77 6.73
CA LYS A 19 -3.15 -3.79 7.24
C LYS A 19 -2.66 -4.65 6.10
N MET A 20 -1.36 -4.82 6.00
CA MET A 20 -0.74 -5.69 5.01
C MET A 20 -0.21 -6.95 5.70
N ASN A 21 -0.47 -8.10 5.09
CA ASN A 21 0.06 -9.38 5.53
C ASN A 21 0.80 -10.05 4.38
N VAL A 22 2.12 -10.19 4.50
CA VAL A 22 2.95 -10.96 3.56
C VAL A 22 2.78 -12.44 3.89
N THR A 23 2.19 -13.19 2.97
CA THR A 23 1.89 -14.62 3.18
C THR A 23 2.94 -15.54 2.58
N GLU A 24 3.66 -15.08 1.55
CA GLU A 24 4.71 -15.85 0.89
C GLU A 24 5.84 -14.91 0.43
N GLN A 25 7.08 -15.38 0.53
CA GLN A 25 8.24 -14.70 -0.04
C GLN A 25 9.24 -15.70 -0.61
N LYS A 26 9.71 -15.44 -1.83
CA LYS A 26 10.78 -16.19 -2.49
C LYS A 26 11.83 -15.22 -3.01
N GLY A 27 12.96 -15.15 -2.29
CA GLY A 27 14.01 -14.19 -2.58
C GLY A 27 13.49 -12.76 -2.41
N ARG A 28 13.56 -11.97 -3.49
CA ARG A 28 13.07 -10.58 -3.50
C ARG A 28 11.59 -10.45 -3.89
N ILE A 29 10.92 -11.53 -4.31
CA ILE A 29 9.50 -11.50 -4.69
C ILE A 29 8.66 -11.94 -3.51
N PHE A 30 7.57 -11.22 -3.22
CA PHE A 30 6.66 -11.51 -2.13
C PHE A 30 5.20 -11.32 -2.56
N ALA A 31 4.28 -11.99 -1.87
CA ALA A 31 2.84 -11.88 -2.10
C ALA A 31 2.09 -11.90 -0.78
N GLY A 32 0.88 -11.36 -0.78
CA GLY A 32 0.11 -11.20 0.44
C GLY A 32 -1.30 -10.71 0.23
N LYS A 33 -1.88 -10.25 1.34
CA LYS A 33 -3.22 -9.65 1.38
C LYS A 33 -3.19 -8.30 2.07
N ILE A 34 -3.96 -7.36 1.55
CA ILE A 34 -4.26 -6.07 2.18
C ILE A 34 -5.68 -6.16 2.73
N LEU A 35 -5.84 -5.81 4.00
CA LEU A 35 -7.12 -5.61 4.67
C LEU A 35 -7.35 -4.11 4.80
N PHE A 36 -8.42 -3.63 4.18
CA PHE A 36 -8.91 -2.27 4.34
C PHE A 36 -10.09 -2.28 5.30
N THR A 37 -10.06 -1.46 6.33
CA THR A 37 -11.19 -1.22 7.22
C THR A 37 -11.62 0.23 7.09
N LEU A 38 -12.76 0.48 6.44
CA LEU A 38 -13.33 1.81 6.27
C LEU A 38 -14.64 1.90 7.07
N ASN A 39 -14.67 2.78 8.07
CA ASN A 39 -15.86 2.96 8.92
C ASN A 39 -16.41 1.64 9.51
N GLY A 40 -15.51 0.70 9.84
CA GLY A 40 -15.85 -0.62 10.39
C GLY A 40 -16.22 -1.69 9.35
N ASN A 41 -16.32 -1.35 8.07
CA ASN A 41 -16.50 -2.32 7.00
C ASN A 41 -15.14 -2.80 6.48
N GLU A 42 -14.99 -4.12 6.38
CA GLU A 42 -13.75 -4.76 5.92
C GLU A 42 -13.84 -5.16 4.45
N SER A 43 -12.76 -4.93 3.71
CA SER A 43 -12.52 -5.52 2.39
C SER A 43 -11.09 -6.05 2.30
N VAL A 44 -10.91 -7.10 1.49
CA VAL A 44 -9.62 -7.76 1.32
C VAL A 44 -9.24 -7.78 -0.14
N SER A 45 -7.99 -7.43 -0.43
CA SER A 45 -7.40 -7.46 -1.77
C SER A 45 -6.08 -8.24 -1.74
N GLY A 46 -5.81 -9.01 -2.78
CA GLY A 46 -4.49 -9.60 -2.99
C GLY A 46 -3.45 -8.56 -3.42
N PHE A 47 -2.18 -8.82 -3.13
CA PHE A 47 -1.07 -8.06 -3.72
C PHE A 47 0.14 -8.95 -4.01
N ALA A 48 0.98 -8.49 -4.93
CA ALA A 48 2.31 -9.04 -5.17
C ALA A 48 3.33 -7.90 -5.25
N GLY A 49 4.57 -8.17 -4.83
CA GLY A 49 5.61 -7.17 -4.82
C GLY A 49 7.02 -7.70 -4.96
N ALA A 50 7.95 -6.76 -5.14
CA ALA A 50 9.38 -7.01 -5.27
C ALA A 50 10.18 -6.03 -4.43
N ILE A 51 11.19 -6.53 -3.72
CA ILE A 51 12.21 -5.74 -3.03
C ILE A 51 13.28 -5.36 -4.07
N GLY A 52 13.67 -4.10 -4.12
CA GLY A 52 14.75 -3.55 -4.95
C GLY A 52 16.10 -4.22 -4.69
N ARG A 53 17.06 -4.02 -5.61
CA ARG A 53 18.43 -4.55 -5.43
C ARG A 53 19.19 -3.86 -4.30
N ASP A 54 18.75 -2.66 -3.93
CA ASP A 54 19.22 -1.91 -2.77
C ASP A 54 18.76 -2.52 -1.43
N GLY A 55 17.85 -3.50 -1.46
CA GLY A 55 17.26 -4.09 -0.26
C GLY A 55 16.35 -3.13 0.51
N ARG A 56 15.96 -1.99 -0.09
CA ARG A 56 15.19 -0.93 0.57
C ARG A 56 13.94 -0.54 -0.21
N THR A 57 14.04 -0.41 -1.53
CA THR A 57 12.89 0.00 -2.36
C THR A 57 11.88 -1.14 -2.48
N LEU A 58 10.59 -0.83 -2.46
CA LEU A 58 9.49 -1.77 -2.64
C LEU A 58 8.68 -1.38 -3.88
N PHE A 59 8.32 -2.37 -4.69
CA PHE A 59 7.41 -2.24 -5.83
C PHE A 59 6.26 -3.21 -5.63
N ILE A 60 5.02 -2.74 -5.65
CA ILE A 60 3.84 -3.56 -5.32
C ILE A 60 2.73 -3.28 -6.33
N THR A 61 2.04 -4.34 -6.75
CA THR A 61 0.79 -4.28 -7.52
C THR A 61 -0.33 -4.87 -6.69
N GLU A 62 -1.53 -4.29 -6.79
CA GLU A 62 -2.73 -4.77 -6.10
C GLU A 62 -3.70 -5.46 -7.07
N GLU A 63 -4.49 -6.40 -6.57
CA GLU A 63 -5.34 -7.30 -7.36
C GLU A 63 -6.40 -6.58 -8.22
N TYR A 64 -6.93 -5.46 -7.73
CA TYR A 64 -8.00 -4.71 -8.39
C TYR A 64 -7.53 -3.45 -9.12
N GLY A 65 -6.22 -3.30 -9.30
CA GLY A 65 -5.61 -2.09 -9.86
C GLY A 65 -4.85 -1.28 -8.81
N GLY A 66 -4.07 -0.32 -9.29
CA GLY A 66 -3.17 0.46 -8.45
C GLY A 66 -1.82 -0.22 -8.17
N TYR A 67 -0.86 0.60 -7.80
CA TYR A 67 0.51 0.21 -7.54
C TYR A 67 1.09 1.02 -6.38
N CYS A 68 1.91 0.38 -5.55
CA CYS A 68 2.71 1.09 -4.56
C CYS A 68 4.18 1.12 -4.96
N ILE A 69 4.81 2.28 -4.77
CA ILE A 69 6.27 2.39 -4.64
C ILE A 69 6.56 2.78 -3.19
N GLY A 70 7.51 2.11 -2.55
CA GLY A 70 7.82 2.39 -1.15
C GLY A 70 9.26 2.18 -0.76
N GLU A 71 9.56 2.44 0.50
CA GLU A 71 10.90 2.27 1.08
C GLU A 71 10.81 1.65 2.48
N ILE A 72 11.76 0.75 2.79
CA ILE A 72 12.05 0.33 4.16
C ILE A 72 12.82 1.46 4.88
N VAL A 73 12.10 2.25 5.67
CA VAL A 73 12.63 3.43 6.36
C VAL A 73 13.18 3.11 7.76
N GLY A 74 12.83 1.95 8.33
CA GLY A 74 13.35 1.47 9.61
C GLY A 74 13.23 -0.05 9.75
N GLU A 75 13.71 -0.60 10.87
CA GLU A 75 13.70 -2.06 11.12
C GLU A 75 12.29 -2.66 11.07
N ASN A 76 11.29 -1.88 11.51
CA ASN A 76 9.89 -2.29 11.58
C ASN A 76 8.96 -1.29 10.89
N GLU A 77 9.48 -0.46 9.98
CA GLU A 77 8.72 0.62 9.36
C GLU A 77 9.00 0.69 7.86
N ILE A 78 7.92 0.75 7.08
CA ILE A 78 7.96 1.02 5.65
C ILE A 78 7.07 2.25 5.37
N GLU A 79 7.43 3.03 4.37
CA GLU A 79 6.55 4.06 3.79
C GLU A 79 6.14 3.60 2.40
N LEU A 80 4.85 3.68 2.09
CA LEU A 80 4.30 3.33 0.80
C LEU A 80 3.58 4.54 0.19
N ILE A 81 3.81 4.75 -1.10
CA ILE A 81 3.06 5.67 -1.94
C ILE A 81 2.19 4.83 -2.87
N TYR A 82 0.90 4.76 -2.59
CA TYR A 82 -0.12 4.19 -3.46
C TYR A 82 -0.42 5.16 -4.60
N MET A 83 -0.55 4.64 -5.80
CA MET A 83 -0.93 5.37 -6.99
C MET A 83 -1.92 4.54 -7.79
N GLU A 84 -2.94 5.19 -8.30
CA GLU A 84 -3.89 4.63 -9.26
C GLU A 84 -4.05 5.62 -10.40
N ASP A 85 -3.79 5.16 -11.62
CA ASP A 85 -3.97 5.93 -12.83
C ASP A 85 -5.30 5.59 -13.52
N GLY A 86 -5.81 6.54 -14.31
CA GLY A 86 -7.11 6.41 -14.97
C GLY A 86 -8.08 7.51 -14.57
N SER A 87 -9.37 7.19 -14.60
CA SER A 87 -10.44 8.09 -14.21
C SER A 87 -11.46 7.30 -13.37
N PRO A 88 -11.47 7.44 -12.03
CA PRO A 88 -10.66 8.40 -11.26
C PRO A 88 -9.17 8.01 -11.15
N TYR A 89 -8.30 9.01 -10.96
CA TYR A 89 -6.91 8.80 -10.51
C TYR A 89 -6.74 9.24 -9.06
N SER A 90 -5.79 8.62 -8.35
CA SER A 90 -5.51 8.94 -6.95
C SER A 90 -4.04 8.68 -6.58
N VAL A 91 -3.62 9.32 -5.49
CA VAL A 91 -2.33 9.05 -4.83
C VAL A 91 -2.51 9.16 -3.32
N ALA A 92 -1.94 8.23 -2.57
CA ALA A 92 -1.93 8.28 -1.11
C ALA A 92 -0.56 7.86 -0.57
N ILE A 93 -0.17 8.43 0.56
CA ILE A 93 1.06 8.06 1.27
C ILE A 93 0.75 7.70 2.71
N ASP A 94 1.32 6.59 3.16
CA ASP A 94 1.21 6.15 4.56
C ASP A 94 2.45 5.38 5.02
N SER A 95 2.65 5.38 6.34
CA SER A 95 3.70 4.60 7.00
C SER A 95 3.09 3.38 7.70
N PHE A 96 3.64 2.21 7.44
CA PHE A 96 3.21 0.96 8.02
C PHE A 96 4.26 0.48 9.02
N ARG A 97 3.79 0.10 10.20
CA ARG A 97 4.64 -0.50 11.24
C ARG A 97 4.31 -1.96 11.42
N ARG A 98 5.35 -2.77 11.59
CA ARG A 98 5.19 -4.18 11.96
C ARG A 98 4.52 -4.28 13.33
N GLY A 99 3.48 -5.08 13.42
CA GLY A 99 2.72 -5.36 14.66
C GLY A 99 2.29 -6.81 14.75
#